data_AF-A0A9E3EJM5-F1
#
_entry.id   AF-A0A9E3EJM5-F1
#
_cell.length_a   1.000
_cell.length_b   1.000
_cell.length_c   1.000
_cell.angle_alpha   90.00
_cell.angle_beta   90.00
_cell.angle_gamma   90.00
#
_symmetry.space_group_name_H-M   'P 1'
#
loop_
_entity.id
_entity.type
_entity.pdbx_description
1 polymer ?
#
loop_
_entity_poly.entity_id
_entity_poly.type
_entity_poly.pdbx_seq_one_letter_code
_entity_poly.pdbx_strand_id
1 'polypeptide(L)'
;MAEAAQIPHPREVFGFEHGEAAERAFLAAAGRGRLHHAWLLTGPEGVGKATFAYRAARRLLGAAPDEGYGLLGASPHDPVSRQVLVRSHPDLMVLEREVEGAAKARKVIPVDEARRLPEFFAKSPSIAAYRVAIVDAVDDMNSNAANALLKTLEEPPERGVLFLVSHTPGGLLPTIRSRCRRL
;
A
#
# COMPACT_ATOMS: atom_id res chain seq x y z
N MET A 1 -18.80 9.92 29.74
CA MET A 1 -18.18 8.78 29.03
C MET A 1 -17.78 9.32 27.67
N ALA A 2 -16.48 9.55 27.43
CA ALA A 2 -16.02 10.03 26.14
C ALA A 2 -16.12 8.87 25.14
N GLU A 3 -16.97 9.03 24.14
CA GLU A 3 -17.06 8.14 22.98
C GLU A 3 -15.67 8.15 22.32
N ALA A 4 -14.97 7.01 22.33
CA ALA A 4 -13.68 6.91 21.69
C ALA A 4 -13.87 7.21 20.20
N ALA A 5 -13.38 8.37 19.74
CA ALA A 5 -13.48 8.76 18.35
C ALA A 5 -12.93 7.62 17.48
N GLN A 6 -13.81 7.00 16.69
CA GLN A 6 -13.44 5.89 15.83
C GLN A 6 -12.43 6.41 14.82
N ILE A 7 -11.17 5.98 14.96
CA ILE A 7 -10.11 6.37 14.03
C ILE A 7 -10.49 5.77 12.67
N PRO A 8 -10.67 6.60 11.61
CA PRO A 8 -11.08 6.11 10.31
C PRO A 8 -10.03 5.16 9.74
N HIS A 9 -10.46 4.17 8.97
CA HIS A 9 -9.53 3.25 8.32
C HIS A 9 -8.63 4.05 7.36
N PRO A 10 -7.34 3.70 7.17
CA PRO A 10 -6.45 4.43 6.26
C PRO A 10 -7.00 4.62 4.84
N ARG A 11 -7.80 3.66 4.37
CA ARG A 11 -8.50 3.72 3.06
C ARG A 11 -9.69 4.69 3.03
N GLU A 12 -10.24 5.10 4.16
CA GLU A 12 -11.35 6.06 4.28
C GLU A 12 -10.83 7.51 4.36
N VAL A 13 -9.52 7.67 4.56
CA VAL A 13 -8.89 8.98 4.71
C VAL A 13 -8.47 9.54 3.35
N PHE A 14 -9.07 10.67 2.98
CA PHE A 14 -8.79 11.40 1.74
C PHE A 14 -8.00 12.69 1.96
N GLY A 15 -7.82 13.18 3.19
CA GLY A 15 -6.89 14.26 3.50
C GLY A 15 -5.53 13.72 3.94
N PHE A 16 -4.47 14.52 3.88
CA PHE A 16 -3.16 14.10 4.38
C PHE A 16 -2.30 15.27 4.85
N GLU A 17 -2.48 15.67 6.11
CA GLU A 17 -1.90 16.90 6.66
C GLU A 17 -0.38 16.84 6.88
N HIS A 18 0.18 15.66 7.18
CA HIS A 18 1.55 15.53 7.69
C HIS A 18 2.54 14.79 6.77
N GLY A 19 2.14 14.41 5.55
CA GLY A 19 3.01 13.63 4.67
C GLY A 19 3.26 14.23 3.29
N GLU A 20 3.08 15.54 3.14
CA GLU A 20 3.32 16.26 1.88
C GLU A 20 4.75 16.03 1.33
N ALA A 21 5.76 15.97 2.20
CA ALA A 21 7.14 15.69 1.78
C ALA A 21 7.28 14.31 1.11
N ALA A 22 6.60 13.30 1.65
CA ALA A 22 6.57 11.95 1.10
C ALA A 22 5.79 11.93 -0.24
N GLU A 23 4.65 12.62 -0.32
CA GLU A 23 3.87 12.76 -1.56
C GLU A 23 4.68 13.41 -2.68
N ARG A 24 5.38 14.50 -2.35
CA ARG A 24 6.23 15.23 -3.28
C ARG A 24 7.39 14.36 -3.76
N ALA A 25 8.06 13.63 -2.86
CA ALA A 25 9.16 12.72 -3.23
C ALA A 25 8.69 11.58 -4.15
N PHE A 26 7.49 11.04 -3.89
CA PHE A 26 6.89 10.01 -4.72
C PHE A 26 6.49 10.54 -6.11
N LEU A 27 5.78 11.67 -6.17
CA LEU A 27 5.39 12.31 -7.44
C LEU A 27 6.62 12.68 -8.29
N ALA A 28 7.67 13.19 -7.66
CA ALA A 28 8.93 13.49 -8.34
C ALA A 28 9.59 12.23 -8.94
N ALA A 29 9.46 11.08 -8.29
CA ALA A 29 9.94 9.80 -8.83
C ALA A 29 9.06 9.30 -9.98
N ALA A 30 7.73 9.39 -9.84
CA ALA A 30 6.76 8.95 -10.83
C ALA A 30 6.86 9.76 -12.13
N GLY A 31 6.94 11.09 -12.04
CA GLY A 31 7.02 11.99 -13.20
C GLY A 31 8.29 11.86 -14.05
N ARG A 32 9.33 11.19 -13.53
CA ARG A 32 10.58 10.94 -14.25
C ARG A 32 10.60 9.59 -14.98
N GLY A 33 9.49 8.85 -14.98
CA GLY A 33 9.42 7.48 -15.55
C GLY A 33 10.28 6.46 -14.79
N ARG A 34 10.67 6.77 -13.56
CA ARG A 34 11.58 5.95 -12.72
C ARG A 34 10.90 5.50 -11.44
N LEU A 35 9.61 5.14 -11.54
CA LEU A 35 8.88 4.66 -10.38
C LEU A 35 9.46 3.31 -9.96
N HIS A 36 10.03 3.27 -8.76
CA HIS A 36 10.56 2.04 -8.20
C HIS A 36 9.40 1.05 -7.95
N HIS A 37 9.61 -0.23 -8.22
CA HIS A 37 8.56 -1.26 -8.11
C HIS A 37 8.14 -1.52 -6.66
N ALA A 38 9.01 -1.25 -5.68
CA ALA A 38 8.74 -1.49 -4.27
C ALA A 38 9.10 -0.30 -3.37
N TRP A 39 8.15 0.17 -2.56
CA TRP A 39 8.31 1.29 -1.63
C TRP A 39 8.12 0.82 -0.20
N LEU A 40 9.15 0.98 0.62
CA LEU A 40 9.09 0.67 2.05
C LEU A 40 8.76 1.95 2.82
N LEU A 41 7.51 2.06 3.25
CA LEU A 41 6.99 3.18 4.03
C LEU A 41 7.31 2.93 5.50
N THR A 42 8.13 3.80 6.10
CA THR A 42 8.64 3.59 7.46
C THR A 42 8.27 4.71 8.42
N GLY A 43 8.15 4.39 9.71
CA GLY A 43 7.92 5.37 10.76
C GLY A 43 6.98 4.84 11.85
N PRO A 44 6.72 5.63 12.90
CA PRO A 44 5.83 5.24 13.99
C PRO A 44 4.43 4.82 13.51
N GLU A 45 3.75 3.97 14.28
CA GLU A 45 2.32 3.70 14.07
C GLU A 45 1.50 5.00 14.19
N GLY A 46 0.45 5.13 13.39
CA GLY A 46 -0.40 6.32 13.37
C GLY A 46 0.08 7.50 12.49
N VAL A 47 1.33 7.51 12.00
CA VAL A 47 1.84 8.63 11.17
C VAL A 47 1.23 8.71 9.75
N GLY A 48 0.34 7.76 9.38
CA GLY A 48 -0.38 7.78 8.11
C GLY A 48 0.33 7.09 6.93
N LYS A 49 1.23 6.14 7.19
CA LYS A 49 1.91 5.34 6.15
C LYS A 49 0.93 4.58 5.24
N ALA A 50 -0.03 3.88 5.84
CA ALA A 50 -1.06 3.18 5.09
C ALA A 50 -1.95 4.16 4.30
N THR A 51 -2.27 5.31 4.88
CA THR A 51 -3.03 6.38 4.21
C THR A 51 -2.30 6.87 2.97
N PHE A 52 -0.99 7.12 3.07
CA PHE A 52 -0.15 7.42 1.92
C PHE A 52 -0.21 6.31 0.86
N ALA A 53 -0.09 5.04 1.25
CA ALA A 53 -0.15 3.91 0.31
C ALA A 53 -1.47 3.89 -0.47
N TYR A 54 -2.60 4.06 0.19
CA TYR A 54 -3.92 4.13 -0.47
C TYR A 54 -4.07 5.35 -1.38
N ARG A 55 -3.55 6.51 -0.98
CA ARG A 55 -3.59 7.73 -1.81
C ARG A 55 -2.73 7.58 -3.06
N ALA A 56 -1.50 7.09 -2.91
CA ALA A 56 -0.63 6.77 -4.03
C ALA A 56 -1.26 5.70 -4.95
N ALA A 57 -1.87 4.66 -4.38
CA ALA A 57 -2.59 3.64 -5.13
C ALA A 57 -3.71 4.23 -5.98
N ARG A 58 -4.58 5.10 -5.43
CA ARG A 58 -5.65 5.77 -6.21
C ARG A 58 -5.10 6.48 -7.44
N ARG A 59 -4.00 7.24 -7.29
CA ARG A 59 -3.37 7.96 -8.40
C ARG A 59 -2.80 7.01 -9.46
N LEU A 60 -2.11 5.95 -9.04
CA LEU A 60 -1.58 4.92 -9.95
C LEU A 60 -2.67 4.12 -10.66
N LEU A 61 -3.82 3.96 -10.01
CA LEU A 61 -4.99 3.25 -10.52
C LEU A 61 -5.89 4.13 -11.40
N GLY A 62 -5.53 5.40 -11.60
CA GLY A 62 -6.18 6.28 -12.56
C GLY A 62 -7.24 7.24 -11.99
N ALA A 63 -7.38 7.33 -10.66
CA ALA A 63 -8.25 8.35 -10.04
C ALA A 63 -7.79 9.76 -10.48
N ALA A 64 -8.72 10.64 -10.83
CA ALA A 64 -8.37 12.00 -11.24
C ALA A 64 -7.69 12.77 -10.09
N PRO A 65 -6.62 13.54 -10.35
CA PRO A 65 -6.02 14.39 -9.33
C PRO A 65 -7.02 15.45 -8.87
N ASP A 66 -7.08 15.67 -7.56
CA ASP A 66 -7.92 16.69 -6.93
C ASP A 66 -7.12 17.39 -5.84
N GLU A 67 -6.69 18.63 -6.13
CA GLU A 67 -5.87 19.46 -5.24
C GLU A 67 -6.58 19.79 -3.92
N GLY A 68 -7.92 19.75 -3.89
CA GLY A 68 -8.70 19.90 -2.66
C GLY A 68 -8.41 18.82 -1.60
N TYR A 69 -7.77 17.73 -2.01
CA TYR A 69 -7.37 16.61 -1.15
C TYR A 69 -5.84 16.45 -1.03
N GLY A 70 -5.05 17.45 -1.44
CA GLY A 70 -3.58 17.44 -1.37
C GLY A 70 -2.88 16.90 -2.62
N LEU A 71 -1.55 16.70 -2.57
CA LEU A 71 -0.74 16.43 -3.77
C LEU A 71 -1.06 15.09 -4.45
N LEU A 72 -1.29 14.03 -3.66
CA LEU A 72 -1.83 12.75 -4.14
C LEU A 72 -3.36 12.65 -4.02
N GLY A 73 -4.02 13.78 -3.75
CA GLY A 73 -5.45 13.86 -3.54
C GLY A 73 -6.27 13.38 -4.73
N ALA A 74 -7.38 12.71 -4.43
CA ALA A 74 -8.40 12.35 -5.38
C ALA A 74 -9.77 12.44 -4.69
N SER A 75 -10.80 12.83 -5.43
CA SER A 75 -12.14 12.96 -4.88
C SER A 75 -12.67 11.63 -4.34
N PRO A 76 -13.36 11.59 -3.18
CA PRO A 76 -14.13 10.43 -2.72
C PRO A 76 -15.22 9.98 -3.69
N HIS A 77 -15.65 10.87 -4.60
CA HIS A 77 -16.67 10.57 -5.59
C HIS A 77 -16.11 9.99 -6.90
N ASP A 78 -14.79 9.99 -7.08
CA ASP A 78 -14.14 9.37 -8.23
C ASP A 78 -14.40 7.84 -8.26
N PRO A 79 -14.67 7.24 -9.43
CA PRO A 79 -14.95 5.80 -9.53
C PRO A 79 -13.83 4.91 -8.98
N VAL A 80 -12.57 5.24 -9.25
CA VAL A 80 -11.40 4.51 -8.75
C VAL A 80 -11.31 4.68 -7.23
N SER A 81 -11.51 5.89 -6.71
CA SER A 81 -11.56 6.13 -5.26
C SER A 81 -12.58 5.25 -4.54
N ARG A 82 -13.79 5.10 -5.11
CA ARG A 82 -14.85 4.23 -4.58
C ARG A 82 -14.49 2.76 -4.64
N GLN A 83 -13.87 2.31 -5.74
CA GLN A 83 -13.41 0.92 -5.87
C GLN A 83 -12.27 0.59 -4.90
N VAL A 84 -11.32 1.50 -4.72
CA VAL A 84 -10.23 1.35 -3.74
C VAL A 84 -10.78 1.29 -2.31
N LEU A 85 -11.76 2.15 -1.98
CA LEU A 85 -12.41 2.20 -0.67
C LEU A 85 -13.00 0.83 -0.26
N VAL A 86 -13.63 0.12 -1.20
CA VAL A 86 -14.23 -1.21 -0.95
C VAL A 86 -13.36 -2.38 -1.41
N ARG A 87 -12.11 -2.12 -1.83
CA ARG A 87 -11.14 -3.11 -2.35
C ARG A 87 -11.65 -3.92 -3.55
N SER A 88 -12.41 -3.31 -4.46
CA SER A 88 -12.97 -3.96 -5.66
C SER A 88 -12.23 -3.65 -6.97
N HIS A 89 -11.23 -2.76 -6.94
CA HIS A 89 -10.47 -2.41 -8.14
C HIS A 89 -9.66 -3.64 -8.62
N PRO A 90 -9.78 -4.08 -9.90
CA PRO A 90 -9.16 -5.32 -10.39
C PRO A 90 -7.61 -5.29 -10.39
N ASP A 91 -7.04 -4.08 -10.45
CA ASP A 91 -5.60 -3.84 -10.39
C ASP A 91 -5.09 -3.47 -8.99
N LEU A 92 -5.91 -3.65 -7.93
CA LEU A 92 -5.51 -3.47 -6.54
C LEU A 92 -5.49 -4.81 -5.80
N MET A 93 -4.44 -5.06 -5.03
CA MET A 93 -4.37 -6.15 -4.06
C MET A 93 -3.95 -5.60 -2.70
N VAL A 94 -4.62 -6.01 -1.62
CA VAL A 94 -4.30 -5.56 -0.27
C VAL A 94 -4.10 -6.78 0.61
N LEU A 95 -2.94 -6.88 1.24
CA LEU A 95 -2.59 -7.90 2.21
C LEU A 95 -2.53 -7.23 3.58
N GLU A 96 -3.50 -7.53 4.42
CA GLU A 96 -3.59 -7.02 5.78
C GLU A 96 -4.02 -8.15 6.71
N ARG A 97 -3.76 -8.00 8.01
CA ARG A 97 -4.23 -8.97 8.99
C ARG A 97 -5.76 -9.04 8.97
N GLU A 98 -6.31 -10.25 9.01
CA GLU A 98 -7.76 -10.42 9.13
C GLU A 98 -8.22 -9.99 10.53
N VAL A 99 -9.08 -8.98 10.55
CA VAL A 99 -9.82 -8.57 11.74
C VAL A 99 -11.15 -9.31 11.73
N GLU A 100 -11.13 -10.61 12.07
CA GLU A 100 -12.37 -11.37 12.24
C GLU A 100 -13.14 -10.89 13.48
N GLY A 101 -14.46 -10.71 13.33
CA GLY A 101 -15.37 -10.23 14.35
C GLY A 101 -15.20 -10.92 15.70
N ALA A 102 -14.77 -10.13 16.68
CA ALA A 102 -14.89 -10.33 18.13
C ALA A 102 -14.22 -11.54 18.82
N ALA A 103 -13.67 -12.56 18.14
CA ALA A 103 -13.14 -13.74 18.87
C ALA A 103 -11.61 -13.97 18.79
N LYS A 104 -10.92 -13.59 17.71
CA LYS A 104 -9.43 -13.63 17.60
C LYS A 104 -9.00 -13.02 16.27
N ALA A 105 -8.57 -11.75 16.28
CA ALA A 105 -7.86 -11.20 15.14
C ALA A 105 -6.61 -12.04 14.87
N ARG A 106 -6.37 -12.43 13.61
CA ARG A 106 -5.11 -13.10 13.26
C ARG A 106 -3.99 -12.11 13.49
N LYS A 107 -2.97 -12.52 14.25
CA LYS A 107 -1.80 -11.66 14.53
C LYS A 107 -0.83 -11.54 13.35
N VAL A 108 -1.04 -12.34 12.30
CA VAL A 108 -0.12 -12.45 11.17
C VAL A 108 -0.89 -12.44 9.85
N ILE A 109 -0.24 -11.91 8.81
CA ILE A 109 -0.69 -12.03 7.43
C ILE A 109 -0.49 -13.49 6.98
N PRO A 110 -1.55 -14.19 6.51
CA PRO A 110 -1.42 -15.55 6.03
C PRO A 110 -0.41 -15.67 4.89
N VAL A 111 0.41 -16.73 4.90
CA VAL A 111 1.40 -16.98 3.83
C VAL A 111 0.76 -17.13 2.46
N ASP A 112 -0.45 -17.69 2.39
CA ASP A 112 -1.15 -17.91 1.12
C ASP A 112 -1.58 -16.60 0.46
N GLU A 113 -1.85 -15.54 1.24
CA GLU A 113 -2.06 -14.19 0.70
C GLU A 113 -0.79 -13.64 0.05
N ALA A 114 0.37 -13.79 0.70
CA ALA A 114 1.66 -13.38 0.14
C ALA A 114 2.01 -14.16 -1.15
N ARG A 115 1.63 -15.43 -1.23
CA ARG A 115 1.85 -16.27 -2.42
C ARG A 115 1.00 -15.88 -3.63
N ARG A 116 -0.03 -15.05 -3.47
CA ARG A 116 -0.84 -14.52 -4.58
C ARG A 116 -0.16 -13.37 -5.32
N LEU A 117 0.84 -12.71 -4.70
CA LEU A 117 1.52 -11.55 -5.29
C LEU A 117 2.18 -11.84 -6.65
N PRO A 118 2.95 -12.94 -6.84
CA PRO A 118 3.54 -13.24 -8.14
C PRO A 118 2.48 -13.40 -9.25
N GLU A 119 1.42 -14.16 -9.00
CA GLU A 119 0.36 -14.36 -10.00
C GLU A 119 -0.40 -13.06 -10.30
N PHE A 120 -0.66 -12.26 -9.27
CA PHE A 120 -1.27 -10.94 -9.43
C PHE A 120 -0.43 -10.03 -10.31
N PHE A 121 0.89 -10.01 -10.12
CA PHE A 121 1.81 -9.15 -10.87
C PHE A 121 2.25 -9.72 -12.22
N ALA A 122 2.09 -11.02 -12.46
CA ALA A 122 2.33 -11.64 -13.76
C ALA A 122 1.31 -11.21 -14.82
N LYS A 123 0.13 -10.73 -14.41
CA LYS A 123 -0.91 -10.24 -15.30
C LYS A 123 -0.64 -8.78 -15.67
N SER A 124 -0.99 -8.39 -16.90
CA SER A 124 -0.99 -6.97 -17.29
C SER A 124 -2.07 -6.20 -16.51
N PRO A 125 -1.90 -4.88 -16.33
CA PRO A 125 -2.97 -4.02 -15.82
C PRO A 125 -4.26 -4.20 -16.66
N SER A 126 -5.40 -4.32 -15.99
CA SER A 126 -6.70 -4.55 -16.62
C SER A 126 -7.33 -3.26 -17.12
N ILE A 127 -7.31 -2.20 -16.30
CA ILE A 127 -7.92 -0.91 -16.60
C ILE A 127 -6.94 0.23 -16.32
N ALA A 128 -6.15 0.12 -15.26
CA ALA A 128 -5.20 1.15 -14.83
C ALA A 128 -3.87 1.10 -15.61
N ALA A 129 -3.03 2.11 -15.43
CA ALA A 129 -1.65 2.10 -15.95
C ALA A 129 -0.74 1.14 -15.17
N TYR A 130 -1.07 0.86 -13.90
CA TYR A 130 -0.29 0.01 -13.00
C TYR A 130 -1.19 -1.00 -12.28
N ARG A 131 -0.59 -2.12 -11.86
CA ARG A 131 -1.10 -2.97 -10.79
C ARG A 131 -0.47 -2.54 -9.48
N VAL A 132 -1.24 -2.44 -8.42
CA VAL A 132 -0.77 -1.96 -7.12
C VAL A 132 -1.07 -3.00 -6.04
N ALA A 133 -0.07 -3.36 -5.26
CA ALA A 133 -0.25 -4.14 -4.05
C ALA A 133 0.15 -3.34 -2.81
N ILE A 134 -0.63 -3.47 -1.73
CA ILE A 134 -0.35 -2.86 -0.43
C ILE A 134 -0.22 -3.98 0.59
N VAL A 135 0.86 -3.98 1.37
CA VAL A 135 1.08 -4.89 2.50
C VAL A 135 1.09 -4.06 3.78
N ASP A 136 0.09 -4.27 4.63
CA ASP A 136 -0.13 -3.50 5.87
C ASP A 136 -0.37 -4.40 7.10
N ALA A 137 0.58 -4.60 8.00
CA ALA A 137 2.00 -4.24 7.92
C ALA A 137 2.86 -5.44 7.54
N VAL A 138 3.98 -5.21 6.85
CA VAL A 138 4.95 -6.28 6.52
C VAL A 138 5.61 -6.86 7.79
N ASP A 139 5.55 -6.13 8.91
CA ASP A 139 6.00 -6.61 10.22
C ASP A 139 5.16 -7.80 10.72
N ASP A 140 3.91 -7.93 10.25
CA ASP A 140 2.98 -9.00 10.63
C ASP A 140 3.16 -10.27 9.75
N MET A 141 4.20 -10.34 8.92
CA MET A 141 4.53 -11.52 8.13
C MET A 141 5.41 -12.49 8.92
N ASN A 142 5.08 -13.79 8.86
CA ASN A 142 6.03 -14.82 9.26
C ASN A 142 7.13 -15.01 8.19
N SER A 143 8.16 -15.79 8.52
CA SER A 143 9.30 -16.05 7.61
C SER A 143 8.87 -16.61 6.25
N ASN A 144 7.86 -17.48 6.21
CA ASN A 144 7.35 -18.06 4.96
C ASN A 144 6.67 -17.00 4.08
N ALA A 145 5.87 -16.10 4.66
CA ALA A 145 5.23 -14.99 3.96
C ALA A 145 6.27 -13.97 3.46
N ALA A 146 7.26 -13.63 4.28
CA ALA A 146 8.38 -12.77 3.90
C ALA A 146 9.20 -13.35 2.72
N ASN A 147 9.44 -14.66 2.73
CA ASN A 147 10.13 -15.33 1.61
C ASN A 147 9.26 -15.40 0.35
N ALA A 148 7.94 -15.52 0.47
CA ALA A 148 7.04 -15.44 -0.68
C ALA A 148 7.06 -14.02 -1.30
N LEU A 149 7.05 -12.98 -0.46
CA LEU A 149 7.20 -11.58 -0.88
C LEU A 149 8.52 -11.33 -1.63
N LEU A 150 9.62 -11.93 -1.18
CA LEU A 150 10.94 -11.78 -1.81
C LEU A 150 10.94 -12.17 -3.28
N LYS A 151 10.16 -13.18 -3.69
CA LYS A 151 10.05 -13.58 -5.10
C LYS A 151 9.57 -12.42 -5.98
N THR A 152 8.54 -11.71 -5.53
CA THR A 152 8.01 -10.52 -6.24
C THR A 152 8.99 -9.34 -6.19
N LEU A 153 9.78 -9.21 -5.13
CA LEU A 153 10.79 -8.15 -5.03
C LEU A 153 12.01 -8.40 -5.93
N GLU A 154 12.35 -9.67 -6.16
CA GLU A 154 13.45 -10.15 -7.01
C GLU A 154 13.11 -10.13 -8.49
N GLU A 155 11.86 -10.43 -8.84
CA GLU A 155 11.35 -10.40 -10.21
C GLU A 155 10.31 -9.27 -10.35
N PRO A 156 10.76 -8.01 -10.49
CA PRO A 156 9.86 -6.86 -10.48
C PRO A 156 8.95 -6.84 -11.71
N PRO A 157 7.63 -6.66 -11.54
CA PRO A 157 6.71 -6.47 -12.66
C PRO A 157 6.94 -5.14 -13.38
N GLU A 158 6.90 -5.12 -14.71
CA GLU A 158 7.12 -3.91 -15.52
C GLU A 158 6.18 -2.75 -15.16
N ARG A 159 4.92 -3.07 -14.82
CA ARG A 159 3.88 -2.10 -14.45
C ARG A 159 3.25 -2.43 -13.09
N GLY A 160 4.05 -2.93 -12.16
CA GLY A 160 3.59 -3.20 -10.80
C GLY A 160 4.28 -2.33 -9.75
N VAL A 161 3.50 -1.91 -8.75
CA VAL A 161 3.99 -1.14 -7.60
C VAL A 161 3.53 -1.80 -6.32
N LEU A 162 4.47 -2.04 -5.42
CA LEU A 162 4.26 -2.68 -4.13
C LEU A 162 4.59 -1.68 -3.02
N PHE A 163 3.61 -1.38 -2.18
CA PHE A 163 3.79 -0.58 -0.97
C PHE A 163 3.89 -1.51 0.24
N LEU A 164 4.99 -1.41 0.99
CA LEU A 164 5.21 -2.15 2.22
C LEU A 164 5.16 -1.17 3.39
N VAL A 165 4.17 -1.33 4.28
CA VAL A 165 4.08 -0.55 5.50
C VAL A 165 4.88 -1.25 6.60
N SER A 166 5.80 -0.54 7.24
CA SER A 166 6.55 -1.07 8.39
C SER A 166 6.67 -0.05 9.53
N HIS A 167 6.37 -0.50 10.73
CA HIS A 167 6.57 0.20 12.00
C HIS A 167 7.99 -0.02 12.54
N THR A 168 8.58 -1.19 12.28
CA THR A 168 9.88 -1.59 12.84
C THR A 168 10.83 -2.08 11.73
N PRO A 169 11.31 -1.19 10.84
CA PRO A 169 12.11 -1.58 9.68
C PRO A 169 13.42 -2.30 10.07
N GLY A 170 13.94 -2.05 11.28
CA GLY A 170 15.11 -2.75 11.82
C GLY A 170 14.92 -4.28 11.93
N GLY A 171 13.69 -4.74 12.19
CA GLY A 171 13.34 -6.15 12.32
C GLY A 171 13.10 -6.88 10.99
N LEU A 172 13.02 -6.15 9.87
CA LEU A 172 12.83 -6.76 8.55
C LEU A 172 14.10 -7.42 8.04
N LEU A 173 13.91 -8.46 7.22
CA LEU A 173 15.01 -9.12 6.51
C LEU A 173 15.80 -8.09 5.68
N PRO A 174 17.15 -8.09 5.76
CA PRO A 174 17.98 -7.20 4.96
C PRO A 174 17.69 -7.28 3.46
N THR A 175 17.33 -8.48 2.98
CA THR A 175 16.97 -8.78 1.59
C THR A 175 15.68 -8.12 1.10
N ILE A 176 14.75 -7.81 2.01
CA ILE A 176 13.55 -7.00 1.69
C ILE A 176 13.97 -5.54 1.60
N ARG A 177 14.69 -5.04 2.61
CA ARG A 177 15.11 -3.64 2.68
C ARG A 177 15.97 -3.22 1.49
N SER A 178 16.91 -4.07 1.07
CA SER A 178 17.82 -3.79 -0.04
C SER A 178 17.12 -3.69 -1.40
N ARG A 179 15.89 -4.22 -1.51
CA ARG A 179 15.08 -4.24 -2.74
C ARG A 179 13.94 -3.24 -2.71
N CYS A 180 13.89 -2.35 -1.71
CA CYS A 180 12.85 -1.35 -1.59
C CYS A 180 13.46 0.05 -1.58
N ARG A 181 12.74 1.01 -2.16
CA ARG A 181 13.00 2.43 -1.93
C ARG A 181 12.32 2.86 -0.64
N ARG A 182 13.09 3.37 0.31
CA ARG A 182 12.55 3.85 1.59
C ARG A 182 11.89 5.22 1.42
N LEU A 183 10.75 5.39 2.08
CA LEU A 183 10.05 6.65 2.27
C LEU A 183 9.78 6.88 3.76
#